data_AF-A0A1S8WSB4-F1
#
_entry.id   AF-A0A1S8WSB4-F1
#
_cell.length_a   1.000
_cell.length_b   1.000
_cell.length_c   1.000
_cell.angle_alpha   90.00
_cell.angle_beta   90.00
_cell.angle_gamma   90.00
#
_symmetry.space_group_name_H-M   'P 1'
#
loop_
_entity.id
_entity.type
_entity.pdbx_description
1 polymer ?
#
loop_
_entity_poly.entity_id
_entity_poly.type
_entity_poly.pdbx_seq_one_letter_code
_entity_poly.pdbx_strand_id
1 'polypeptide(L)'
;RSFGDSRPLGRLELHDGTVYDGFLYGSCGEAAGEVVFQTGMVGYIESLTDPSYHSQLLVLTYPSIGTVLGRIYPLPRGGPAPEWFDPASHNLVSHVSCREEKIFNSNGDVHVAVVDCGVKFNQIRCFCRKGAKVTLLPSSSDLSARINEFDALFISNGPGDPSHCTNIVDQIRQWMKSNKPLFGICLGHQLVARAVGLETYKMKYGNRGHNQPCIHLETKRCFITS
;
A
#
# COMPACT_ATOMS: atom_id res chain seq x y z
N ARG A 1 21.07 -14.28 23.65
CA ARG A 1 21.11 -15.20 22.49
C ARG A 1 21.49 -14.37 21.28
N SER A 2 22.73 -14.49 20.81
CA SER A 2 23.27 -13.73 19.67
C SER A 2 22.73 -14.34 18.36
N PHE A 3 21.75 -13.68 17.75
CA PHE A 3 21.66 -13.72 16.30
C PHE A 3 22.79 -12.82 15.79
N GLY A 4 23.57 -13.29 14.82
CA GLY A 4 24.72 -12.57 14.25
C GLY A 4 24.28 -11.29 13.55
N ASP A 5 24.03 -10.26 14.34
CA ASP A 5 23.61 -8.95 13.89
C ASP A 5 24.84 -8.15 13.47
N SER A 6 25.07 -8.05 12.17
CA SER A 6 26.20 -7.32 11.58
C SER A 6 25.96 -5.81 11.51
N ARG A 7 24.86 -5.30 12.09
CA ARG A 7 24.56 -3.87 12.09
C ARG A 7 25.57 -3.11 12.96
N PRO A 8 25.99 -1.91 12.52
CA PRO A 8 26.86 -1.06 13.32
C PRO A 8 26.22 -0.77 14.68
N LEU A 9 27.03 -0.81 15.74
CA LEU A 9 26.61 -0.35 17.06
C LEU A 9 26.47 1.17 17.08
N GLY A 10 25.49 1.65 17.83
CA GLY A 10 25.24 3.07 18.06
C GLY A 10 24.86 3.35 19.50
N ARG A 11 24.96 4.61 19.90
CA ARG A 11 24.71 5.08 21.27
C ARG A 11 23.83 6.31 21.25
N LEU A 12 22.84 6.34 22.14
CA LEU A 12 22.12 7.55 22.54
C LEU A 12 22.58 7.92 23.95
N GLU A 13 23.11 9.12 24.11
CA GLU A 13 23.53 9.68 25.39
C GLU A 13 22.66 10.89 25.72
N LEU A 14 22.12 10.93 26.92
CA LEU A 14 21.31 12.03 27.43
C LEU A 14 22.18 12.98 28.26
N HIS A 15 21.75 14.24 28.36
CA HIS A 15 22.50 15.28 29.08
C HIS A 15 22.69 14.98 30.58
N ASP A 16 21.86 14.13 31.17
CA ASP A 16 21.99 13.69 32.57
C ASP A 16 23.02 12.55 32.77
N GLY A 17 23.70 12.11 31.70
CA GLY A 17 24.65 11.00 31.72
C GLY A 17 24.01 9.63 31.49
N THR A 18 22.70 9.54 31.25
CA THR A 18 22.04 8.28 30.89
C THR A 18 22.47 7.83 29.49
N VAL A 19 22.81 6.55 29.35
CA VAL A 19 23.31 5.97 28.09
C VAL A 19 22.46 4.79 27.66
N TYR A 20 22.11 4.74 26.38
CA TYR A 20 21.43 3.64 25.71
C TYR A 20 22.25 3.16 24.50
N ASP A 21 22.80 1.95 24.59
CA ASP A 21 23.48 1.29 23.46
C ASP A 21 22.47 0.50 22.61
N GLY A 22 22.66 0.51 21.29
CA GLY A 22 21.77 -0.17 20.35
C GLY A 22 22.41 -0.41 18.98
N PHE A 23 21.58 -0.76 18.01
CA PHE A 23 22.00 -1.00 16.62
C PHE A 23 21.53 0.14 15.71
N LEU A 24 22.43 0.67 14.88
CA LEU A 24 22.09 1.65 13.86
C LEU A 24 21.33 0.98 12.70
N TYR A 25 20.21 1.58 12.31
CA TYR A 25 19.38 1.10 11.20
C TYR A 25 19.23 2.12 10.06
N GLY A 26 19.38 3.41 10.34
CA GLY A 26 19.30 4.49 9.35
C GLY A 26 20.66 4.84 8.74
N SER A 27 20.86 6.11 8.43
CA SER A 27 22.19 6.63 8.05
C SER A 27 23.18 6.43 9.20
N CYS A 28 24.41 6.00 8.89
CA CYS A 28 25.50 5.87 9.86
C CYS A 28 26.23 7.21 10.03
N GLY A 29 25.50 8.21 10.54
CA GLY A 29 26.01 9.56 10.80
C GLY A 29 25.69 10.02 12.22
N GLU A 30 26.27 11.14 12.61
CA GLU A 30 26.09 11.74 13.93
C GLU A 30 24.90 12.73 13.92
N ALA A 31 24.15 12.78 15.02
CA ALA A 31 23.07 13.73 15.21
C ALA A 31 22.95 14.12 16.69
N ALA A 32 22.62 15.38 16.94
CA ALA A 32 22.34 15.92 18.27
C ALA A 32 21.08 16.79 18.21
N GLY A 33 20.29 16.76 19.27
CA GLY A 33 19.01 17.48 19.33
C GLY A 33 18.28 17.23 20.65
N GLU A 34 17.13 17.89 20.80
CA GLU A 34 16.24 17.65 21.94
C GLU A 34 15.62 16.26 21.82
N VAL A 35 15.77 15.43 22.84
CA VAL A 35 15.15 14.10 22.88
C VAL A 35 13.70 14.24 23.32
N VAL A 36 12.77 13.90 22.43
CA VAL A 36 11.33 13.96 22.68
C VAL A 36 10.73 12.58 22.49
N PHE A 37 9.65 12.27 23.21
CA PHE A 37 8.94 11.01 23.04
C PHE A 37 7.52 11.22 22.51
N GLN A 38 7.03 10.27 21.73
CA GLN A 38 5.70 10.31 21.13
C GLN A 38 4.98 8.97 21.41
N THR A 39 3.73 9.07 21.90
CA THR A 39 2.93 7.96 22.45
C THR A 39 1.97 7.26 21.47
N GLY A 40 1.88 7.76 20.25
CA GLY A 40 1.11 7.25 19.13
C GLY A 40 1.60 5.89 18.69
N MET A 41 0.64 4.96 18.58
CA MET A 41 0.92 3.56 18.24
C MET A 41 1.02 3.31 16.73
N VAL A 42 0.63 4.29 15.92
CA VAL A 42 0.63 4.27 14.45
C VAL A 42 1.04 5.65 13.92
N GLY A 43 1.34 5.75 12.62
CA GLY A 43 1.65 7.04 12.00
C GLY A 43 3.07 7.56 12.25
N TYR A 44 4.03 6.66 12.51
CA TYR A 44 5.40 7.07 12.78
C TYR A 44 6.11 7.65 11.54
N ILE A 45 5.62 7.37 10.31
CA ILE A 45 6.13 8.03 9.08
C ILE A 45 5.77 9.52 9.12
N GLU A 46 4.53 9.83 9.45
CA GLU A 46 4.00 11.18 9.59
C GLU A 46 4.75 11.90 10.71
N SER A 47 5.01 11.22 11.82
CA SER A 47 5.82 11.78 12.91
C SER A 47 7.26 12.08 12.47
N LEU A 48 7.89 11.21 11.67
CA LEU A 48 9.26 11.44 11.15
C LEU A 48 9.35 12.55 10.10
N THR A 49 8.23 12.96 9.51
CA THR A 49 8.16 13.98 8.45
C THR A 49 7.49 15.27 8.89
N ASP A 50 7.01 15.34 10.13
CA ASP A 50 6.39 16.53 10.70
C ASP A 50 7.46 17.60 11.00
N PRO A 51 7.36 18.81 10.41
CA PRO A 51 8.30 19.90 10.61
C PRO A 51 8.48 20.32 12.08
N SER A 52 7.51 20.03 12.93
CA SER A 52 7.55 20.34 14.36
C SER A 52 8.68 19.61 15.09
N TYR A 53 9.17 18.48 14.55
CA TYR A 53 10.30 17.73 15.09
C TYR A 53 11.66 18.15 14.50
N HIS A 54 11.74 19.29 13.82
CA HIS A 54 13.02 19.80 13.32
C HIS A 54 14.05 19.92 14.45
N SER A 55 15.25 19.36 14.24
CA SER A 55 16.33 19.32 15.24
C SER A 55 16.02 18.56 16.53
N GLN A 56 15.02 17.66 16.51
CA GLN A 56 14.69 16.80 17.64
C GLN A 56 15.05 15.32 17.35
N LEU A 57 15.38 14.58 18.41
CA LEU A 57 15.59 13.14 18.40
C LEU A 57 14.29 12.47 18.87
N LEU A 58 13.49 12.00 17.92
CA LEU A 58 12.16 11.44 18.18
C LEU A 58 12.24 9.98 18.68
N VAL A 59 11.75 9.74 19.89
CA VAL A 59 11.59 8.42 20.52
C VAL A 59 10.14 7.96 20.42
N LEU A 60 9.89 6.92 19.63
CA LEU A 60 8.56 6.32 19.50
C LEU A 60 8.35 5.31 20.63
N THR A 61 7.31 5.49 21.44
CA THR A 61 7.09 4.60 22.58
C THR A 61 6.51 3.24 22.18
N TYR A 62 5.93 3.12 20.98
CA TYR A 62 5.41 1.83 20.50
C TYR A 62 6.57 0.93 20.06
N PRO A 63 6.80 -0.22 20.70
CA PRO A 63 8.02 -1.02 20.54
C PRO A 63 8.14 -1.68 19.17
N SER A 64 7.01 -1.83 18.45
CA SER A 64 6.94 -2.44 17.12
C SER A 64 6.65 -1.40 16.05
N ILE A 65 7.68 -0.67 15.66
CA ILE A 65 7.65 0.19 14.48
C ILE A 65 7.73 -0.77 13.27
N GLY A 66 6.62 -1.03 12.58
CA GLY A 66 6.47 -2.27 11.81
C GLY A 66 5.11 -2.61 11.21
N THR A 67 5.11 -3.39 10.12
CA THR A 67 4.11 -4.44 9.92
C THR A 67 4.72 -5.75 10.38
N VAL A 68 4.04 -6.49 11.25
CA VAL A 68 4.51 -7.78 11.79
C VAL A 68 3.47 -8.87 11.56
N LEU A 69 3.90 -10.12 11.38
CA LEU A 69 2.99 -11.26 11.33
C LEU A 69 2.40 -11.51 12.72
N GLY A 70 1.12 -11.86 12.78
CA GLY A 70 0.40 -12.13 14.01
C GLY A 70 -0.52 -13.34 13.89
N ARG A 71 -0.78 -14.03 15.00
CA ARG A 71 -1.71 -15.15 15.10
C ARG A 71 -2.56 -15.01 16.37
N ILE A 72 -3.85 -15.30 16.27
CA ILE A 72 -4.80 -15.27 17.40
C ILE A 72 -5.40 -16.67 17.54
N TYR A 73 -5.51 -17.18 18.76
CA TYR A 73 -6.13 -18.46 19.06
C TYR A 73 -6.74 -18.45 20.48
N PRO A 74 -7.85 -19.17 20.71
CA PRO A 74 -8.53 -19.22 22.01
C PRO A 74 -7.76 -20.04 23.07
N LEU A 75 -8.00 -19.72 24.34
CA LEU A 75 -7.48 -20.42 25.51
C LEU A 75 -8.63 -20.90 26.43
N PRO A 76 -8.49 -22.06 27.11
CA PRO A 76 -7.36 -22.99 27.05
C PRO A 76 -7.36 -23.76 25.72
N ARG A 77 -6.20 -24.31 25.34
CA ARG A 77 -6.03 -24.95 24.03
C ARG A 77 -5.60 -26.40 24.14
N GLY A 78 -6.23 -27.26 23.33
CA GLY A 78 -5.90 -28.68 23.21
C GLY A 78 -4.95 -29.05 22.05
N GLY A 79 -4.26 -28.09 21.41
CA GLY A 79 -3.45 -28.35 20.21
C GLY A 79 -2.42 -27.27 19.85
N PRO A 80 -1.53 -27.53 18.86
CA PRO A 80 -0.35 -26.71 18.53
C PRO A 80 -0.71 -25.37 17.87
N ALA A 81 0.02 -24.28 18.18
CA ALA A 81 -0.14 -22.91 17.62
C ALA A 81 -0.50 -22.91 16.11
N PRO A 82 -1.43 -22.07 15.62
CA PRO A 82 -1.61 -21.94 14.18
C PRO A 82 -0.27 -21.61 13.51
N GLU A 83 -0.06 -22.17 12.32
CA GLU A 83 1.13 -21.89 11.53
C GLU A 83 1.20 -20.40 11.15
N TRP A 84 2.42 -19.92 10.94
CA TRP A 84 2.62 -18.57 10.44
C TRP A 84 2.14 -18.47 9.00
N PHE A 85 1.28 -17.49 8.73
CA PHE A 85 0.84 -17.17 7.39
C PHE A 85 1.47 -15.83 6.98
N ASP A 86 2.31 -15.84 5.94
CA ASP A 86 2.79 -14.62 5.29
C ASP A 86 1.88 -14.30 4.10
N PRO A 87 1.06 -13.23 4.16
CA PRO A 87 0.21 -12.86 3.04
C PRO A 87 1.00 -12.45 1.79
N ALA A 88 2.27 -12.03 1.93
CA ALA A 88 3.08 -11.57 0.81
C ALA A 88 3.54 -12.70 -0.14
N SER A 89 3.46 -13.97 0.29
CA SER A 89 3.82 -15.12 -0.55
C SER A 89 2.66 -15.64 -1.42
N HIS A 90 1.49 -15.00 -1.38
CA HIS A 90 0.27 -15.48 -2.05
C HIS A 90 -0.34 -14.40 -2.95
N ASN A 91 -1.05 -14.84 -4.00
CA ASN A 91 -1.89 -13.96 -4.82
C ASN A 91 -3.21 -13.65 -4.09
N LEU A 92 -3.17 -12.66 -3.19
CA LEU A 92 -4.33 -12.25 -2.40
C LEU A 92 -5.48 -11.68 -3.24
N VAL A 93 -5.20 -11.13 -4.43
CA VAL A 93 -6.21 -10.58 -5.34
C VAL A 93 -7.23 -11.65 -5.73
N SER A 94 -6.76 -12.85 -6.06
CA SER A 94 -7.62 -13.98 -6.46
C SER A 94 -8.64 -14.42 -5.38
N HIS A 95 -8.34 -14.13 -4.12
CA HIS A 95 -9.20 -14.46 -2.98
C HIS A 95 -10.30 -13.43 -2.74
N VAL A 96 -10.09 -12.17 -3.15
CA VAL A 96 -10.99 -11.05 -2.86
C VAL A 96 -11.75 -10.52 -4.07
N SER A 97 -11.29 -10.82 -5.29
CA SER A 97 -11.96 -10.47 -6.54
C SER A 97 -13.40 -11.01 -6.56
N CYS A 98 -14.31 -10.26 -7.20
CA CYS A 98 -15.63 -10.77 -7.56
C CYS A 98 -15.51 -12.04 -8.42
N ARG A 99 -16.51 -12.91 -8.31
CA ARG A 99 -16.59 -14.18 -9.04
C ARG A 99 -17.22 -14.05 -10.42
N GLU A 100 -18.14 -13.09 -10.54
CA GLU A 100 -18.93 -12.84 -11.73
C GLU A 100 -18.94 -11.34 -12.03
N GLU A 101 -19.16 -11.03 -13.30
CA GLU A 101 -19.31 -9.67 -13.79
C GLU A 101 -20.54 -8.99 -13.17
N LYS A 102 -20.41 -7.71 -12.81
CA LYS A 102 -21.51 -6.90 -12.28
C LYS A 102 -21.57 -5.55 -12.96
N ILE A 103 -22.77 -5.13 -13.35
CA ILE A 103 -23.01 -3.83 -13.98
C ILE A 103 -23.67 -2.89 -12.98
N PHE A 104 -23.15 -1.66 -12.90
CA PHE A 104 -23.70 -0.57 -12.10
C PHE A 104 -23.99 0.63 -13.00
N ASN A 105 -25.07 1.35 -12.70
CA ASN A 105 -25.51 2.52 -13.46
C ASN A 105 -25.62 2.24 -14.98
N SER A 106 -26.48 1.28 -15.36
CA SER A 106 -26.60 0.77 -16.73
C SER A 106 -26.84 1.82 -17.81
N ASN A 107 -27.44 2.96 -17.44
CA ASN A 107 -27.81 4.06 -18.34
C ASN A 107 -26.75 5.18 -18.38
N GLY A 108 -25.56 4.93 -17.83
CA GLY A 108 -24.49 5.93 -17.81
C GLY A 108 -23.87 6.18 -19.18
N ASP A 109 -23.37 7.40 -19.39
CA ASP A 109 -22.92 7.91 -20.70
C ASP A 109 -21.55 7.36 -21.12
N VAL A 110 -20.68 7.09 -20.15
CA VAL A 110 -19.32 6.57 -20.36
C VAL A 110 -19.22 5.18 -19.73
N HIS A 111 -18.77 4.19 -20.47
CA HIS A 111 -18.67 2.80 -20.02
C HIS A 111 -17.25 2.47 -19.54
N VAL A 112 -17.09 2.35 -18.23
CA VAL A 112 -15.81 2.05 -17.56
C VAL A 112 -15.75 0.56 -17.19
N ALA A 113 -14.72 -0.14 -17.67
CA ALA A 113 -14.33 -1.44 -17.15
C ALA A 113 -13.54 -1.26 -15.84
N VAL A 114 -13.93 -1.97 -14.79
CA VAL A 114 -13.22 -2.00 -13.51
C VAL A 114 -12.72 -3.42 -13.27
N VAL A 115 -11.40 -3.62 -13.26
CA VAL A 115 -10.80 -4.89 -12.84
C VAL A 115 -10.78 -4.94 -11.30
N ASP A 116 -11.47 -5.93 -10.75
CA ASP A 116 -11.62 -6.11 -9.30
C ASP A 116 -10.39 -6.78 -8.70
N CYS A 117 -9.53 -5.99 -8.08
CA CYS A 117 -8.38 -6.48 -7.33
C CYS A 117 -8.66 -6.56 -5.82
N GLY A 118 -9.92 -6.42 -5.38
CA GLY A 118 -10.30 -6.14 -4.00
C GLY A 118 -10.89 -4.73 -3.85
N VAL A 119 -11.76 -4.34 -4.79
CA VAL A 119 -12.27 -2.99 -4.96
C VAL A 119 -12.98 -2.48 -3.70
N LYS A 120 -12.64 -1.25 -3.29
CA LYS A 120 -13.48 -0.49 -2.35
C LYS A 120 -14.70 0.04 -3.10
N PHE A 121 -15.91 -0.34 -2.70
CA PHE A 121 -17.17 0.09 -3.34
C PHE A 121 -17.33 1.60 -3.52
N ASN A 122 -16.63 2.43 -2.74
CA ASN A 122 -16.66 3.87 -2.94
C ASN A 122 -16.08 4.31 -4.30
N GLN A 123 -15.14 3.55 -4.87
CA GLN A 123 -14.61 3.82 -6.22
C GLN A 123 -15.71 3.69 -7.27
N ILE A 124 -16.50 2.61 -7.21
CA ILE A 124 -17.67 2.39 -8.08
C ILE A 124 -18.70 3.52 -7.90
N ARG A 125 -19.00 3.88 -6.65
CA ARG A 125 -19.93 4.98 -6.35
C ARG A 125 -19.46 6.31 -6.94
N CYS A 126 -18.16 6.62 -6.86
CA CYS A 126 -17.60 7.84 -7.45
C CYS A 126 -17.76 7.89 -8.97
N PHE A 127 -17.56 6.77 -9.67
CA PHE A 127 -17.83 6.68 -11.11
C PHE A 127 -19.31 6.87 -11.43
N CYS A 128 -20.19 6.14 -10.75
CA CYS A 128 -21.64 6.23 -10.98
C CYS A 128 -22.16 7.66 -10.71
N ARG A 129 -21.67 8.34 -9.66
CA ARG A 129 -22.02 9.74 -9.36
C ARG A 129 -21.58 10.73 -10.44
N LYS A 130 -20.57 10.38 -11.24
CA LYS A 130 -20.12 11.15 -12.39
C LYS A 130 -20.84 10.75 -13.69
N GLY A 131 -21.87 9.91 -13.60
CA GLY A 131 -22.68 9.48 -14.74
C GLY A 131 -22.11 8.29 -15.51
N ALA A 132 -21.02 7.66 -15.06
CA ALA A 132 -20.44 6.52 -15.77
C ALA A 132 -21.22 5.22 -15.52
N LYS A 133 -21.39 4.42 -16.57
CA LYS A 133 -21.74 2.99 -16.48
C LYS A 133 -20.49 2.22 -16.08
N VAL A 134 -20.59 1.37 -15.07
CA VAL A 134 -19.46 0.61 -14.56
C VAL A 134 -19.71 -0.88 -14.74
N THR A 135 -18.82 -1.56 -15.45
CA THR A 135 -18.75 -3.02 -15.44
C THR A 135 -17.60 -3.46 -14.56
N LEU A 136 -17.92 -4.05 -13.41
CA LEU A 136 -16.97 -4.69 -12.52
C LEU A 136 -16.66 -6.10 -13.02
N LEU A 137 -15.39 -6.36 -13.31
CA LEU A 137 -14.88 -7.61 -13.88
C LEU A 137 -14.02 -8.34 -12.85
N PRO A 138 -14.14 -9.68 -12.75
CA PRO A 138 -13.19 -10.50 -12.02
C PRO A 138 -11.73 -10.21 -12.43
N SER A 139 -10.79 -10.31 -11.50
CA SER A 139 -9.34 -10.18 -11.78
C SER A 139 -8.81 -11.20 -12.79
N SER A 140 -9.53 -12.29 -13.02
CA SER A 140 -9.23 -13.35 -13.98
C SER A 140 -9.86 -13.14 -15.35
N SER A 141 -10.69 -12.11 -15.53
CA SER A 141 -11.32 -11.81 -16.83
C SER A 141 -10.27 -11.56 -17.90
N ASP A 142 -10.58 -11.90 -19.13
CA ASP A 142 -9.78 -11.55 -20.30
C ASP A 142 -10.38 -10.30 -20.98
N LEU A 143 -9.64 -9.20 -20.91
CA LEU A 143 -10.02 -7.94 -21.55
C LEU A 143 -9.67 -7.88 -23.04
N SER A 144 -8.82 -8.77 -23.57
CA SER A 144 -8.23 -8.65 -24.90
C SER A 144 -9.27 -8.54 -26.02
N ALA A 145 -10.33 -9.35 -25.96
CA ALA A 145 -11.43 -9.35 -26.92
C ALA A 145 -12.48 -8.25 -26.66
N ARG A 146 -12.44 -7.63 -25.47
CA ARG A 146 -13.49 -6.73 -24.97
C ARG A 146 -13.06 -5.27 -24.90
N ILE A 147 -11.85 -4.94 -25.34
CA ILE A 147 -11.31 -3.57 -25.32
C ILE A 147 -12.28 -2.58 -25.99
N ASN A 148 -12.95 -3.00 -27.07
CA ASN A 148 -13.87 -2.14 -27.82
C ASN A 148 -15.23 -1.94 -27.14
N GLU A 149 -15.57 -2.72 -26.11
CA GLU A 149 -16.82 -2.57 -25.34
C GLU A 149 -16.76 -1.40 -24.35
N PHE A 150 -15.56 -0.94 -23.98
CA PHE A 150 -15.36 0.02 -22.90
C PHE A 150 -14.68 1.29 -23.39
N ASP A 151 -15.04 2.42 -22.80
CA ASP A 151 -14.44 3.72 -23.07
C ASP A 151 -13.17 3.95 -22.25
N ALA A 152 -13.09 3.36 -21.05
CA ALA A 152 -11.96 3.49 -20.14
C ALA A 152 -11.74 2.23 -19.32
N LEU A 153 -10.49 2.00 -18.90
CA LEU A 153 -10.09 0.94 -17.99
C LEU A 153 -9.67 1.51 -16.64
N PHE A 154 -10.19 0.92 -15.58
CA PHE A 154 -9.83 1.24 -14.22
C PHE A 154 -9.34 -0.01 -13.48
N ILE A 155 -8.16 0.07 -12.87
CA ILE A 155 -7.61 -0.99 -12.03
C ILE A 155 -7.76 -0.57 -10.57
N SER A 156 -8.55 -1.34 -9.83
CA SER A 156 -8.90 -0.99 -8.45
C SER A 156 -7.73 -1.18 -7.47
N ASN A 157 -7.96 -0.75 -6.22
CA ASN A 157 -7.08 -1.12 -5.11
C ASN A 157 -7.13 -2.64 -4.88
N GLY A 158 -6.15 -3.14 -4.13
CA GLY A 158 -6.14 -4.54 -3.74
C GLY A 158 -5.10 -4.86 -2.68
N PRO A 159 -5.19 -6.06 -2.07
CA PRO A 159 -4.21 -6.55 -1.14
C PRO A 159 -3.03 -7.20 -1.87
N GLY A 160 -1.94 -7.43 -1.14
CA GLY A 160 -0.85 -8.29 -1.58
C GLY A 160 0.23 -7.56 -2.37
N ASP A 161 1.05 -8.36 -3.05
CA ASP A 161 2.21 -7.90 -3.81
C ASP A 161 1.88 -7.89 -5.32
N PRO A 162 2.11 -6.78 -6.04
CA PRO A 162 1.83 -6.67 -7.48
C PRO A 162 2.64 -7.65 -8.33
N SER A 163 3.76 -8.20 -7.84
CA SER A 163 4.56 -9.21 -8.55
C SER A 163 3.79 -10.51 -8.82
N HIS A 164 2.77 -10.82 -8.02
CA HIS A 164 1.91 -12.01 -8.20
C HIS A 164 0.77 -11.81 -9.20
N CYS A 165 0.64 -10.63 -9.79
CA CYS A 165 -0.49 -10.24 -10.65
C CYS A 165 -0.09 -10.06 -12.13
N THR A 166 0.79 -10.94 -12.64
CA THR A 166 1.34 -10.85 -14.00
C THR A 166 0.26 -10.86 -15.08
N ASN A 167 -0.81 -11.65 -14.89
CA ASN A 167 -1.94 -11.71 -15.81
C ASN A 167 -2.63 -10.34 -15.98
N ILE A 168 -2.76 -9.56 -14.90
CA ILE A 168 -3.38 -8.22 -14.96
C ILE A 168 -2.41 -7.24 -15.63
N VAL A 169 -1.11 -7.34 -15.35
CA VAL A 169 -0.07 -6.53 -15.99
C VAL A 169 -0.10 -6.71 -17.51
N ASP A 170 -0.24 -7.95 -17.99
CA ASP A 170 -0.30 -8.24 -19.42
C ASP A 170 -1.56 -7.67 -20.08
N GLN A 171 -2.71 -7.72 -19.40
CA GLN A 171 -3.94 -7.08 -19.87
C GLN A 171 -3.80 -5.56 -19.94
N ILE A 172 -3.16 -4.93 -18.94
CA ILE A 172 -2.89 -3.49 -18.96
C ILE A 172 -2.01 -3.12 -20.17
N ARG A 173 -0.96 -3.91 -20.45
CA ARG A 173 -0.10 -3.71 -21.63
C ARG A 173 -0.88 -3.81 -22.93
N GLN A 174 -1.83 -4.73 -23.03
CA GLN A 174 -2.70 -4.84 -24.19
C GLN A 174 -3.64 -3.64 -24.30
N TRP A 175 -4.27 -3.22 -23.19
CA TRP A 175 -5.14 -2.04 -23.15
C TRP A 175 -4.43 -0.78 -23.61
N MET A 176 -3.17 -0.56 -23.19
CA MET A 176 -2.37 0.61 -23.58
C MET A 176 -2.20 0.76 -25.10
N LYS A 177 -2.33 -0.32 -25.88
CA LYS A 177 -2.30 -0.26 -27.36
C LYS A 177 -3.52 0.42 -27.96
N SER A 178 -4.63 0.52 -27.22
CA SER A 178 -5.89 1.13 -27.68
C SER A 178 -5.91 2.65 -27.58
N ASN A 179 -4.94 3.26 -26.88
CA ASN A 179 -4.91 4.69 -26.56
C ASN A 179 -6.16 5.21 -25.80
N LYS A 180 -6.95 4.31 -25.19
CA LYS A 180 -8.09 4.67 -24.35
C LYS A 180 -7.64 4.99 -22.92
N PRO A 181 -8.36 5.87 -22.19
CA PRO A 181 -8.03 6.22 -20.81
C PRO A 181 -7.82 5.01 -19.89
N LEU A 182 -6.77 5.11 -19.07
CA LEU A 182 -6.39 4.11 -18.08
C LEU A 182 -6.04 4.82 -16.77
N PHE A 183 -6.67 4.41 -15.66
CA PHE A 183 -6.31 4.88 -14.32
C PHE A 183 -6.23 3.70 -13.33
N GLY A 184 -5.29 3.78 -12.39
CA GLY A 184 -5.11 2.77 -11.34
C GLY A 184 -4.98 3.42 -9.96
N ILE A 185 -5.58 2.80 -8.94
CA ILE A 185 -5.51 3.28 -7.55
C ILE A 185 -4.80 2.24 -6.67
N CYS A 186 -3.86 2.69 -5.83
CA CYS A 186 -3.14 1.84 -4.88
C CYS A 186 -2.44 0.67 -5.60
N LEU A 187 -2.88 -0.58 -5.41
CA LEU A 187 -2.38 -1.73 -6.18
C LEU A 187 -2.50 -1.50 -7.69
N GLY A 188 -3.61 -0.92 -8.17
CA GLY A 188 -3.78 -0.60 -9.59
C GLY A 188 -2.71 0.36 -10.12
N HIS A 189 -2.27 1.35 -9.32
CA HIS A 189 -1.14 2.22 -9.71
C HIS A 189 0.16 1.43 -9.86
N GLN A 190 0.43 0.52 -8.92
CA GLN A 190 1.61 -0.34 -8.96
C GLN A 190 1.59 -1.27 -10.19
N LEU A 191 0.43 -1.84 -10.53
CA LEU A 191 0.28 -2.72 -11.70
C LEU A 191 0.47 -1.94 -13.02
N VAL A 192 -0.01 -0.71 -13.10
CA VAL A 192 0.25 0.18 -14.24
C VAL A 192 1.76 0.50 -14.35
N ALA A 193 2.43 0.78 -13.23
CA ALA A 193 3.89 0.99 -13.21
C ALA A 193 4.66 -0.25 -13.70
N ARG A 194 4.26 -1.44 -13.25
CA ARG A 194 4.82 -2.73 -13.72
C ARG A 194 4.57 -2.96 -15.22
N ALA A 195 3.42 -2.55 -15.73
CA ALA A 195 3.08 -2.70 -17.15
C ALA A 195 4.02 -1.90 -18.06
N VAL A 196 4.45 -0.71 -17.63
CA VAL A 196 5.45 0.12 -18.34
C VAL A 196 6.90 -0.25 -18.02
N GLY A 197 7.14 -1.34 -17.27
CA GLY A 197 8.47 -1.90 -17.03
C GLY A 197 9.17 -1.42 -15.75
N LEU A 198 8.49 -0.73 -14.85
CA LEU A 198 9.06 -0.34 -13.55
C LEU A 198 9.01 -1.50 -12.54
N GLU A 199 9.88 -1.46 -11.55
CA GLU A 199 9.90 -2.42 -10.44
C GLU A 199 9.13 -1.93 -9.21
N THR A 200 8.73 -2.87 -8.37
CA THR A 200 8.02 -2.62 -7.11
C THR A 200 8.75 -3.36 -6.01
N TYR A 201 8.84 -2.77 -4.82
CA TYR A 201 9.47 -3.38 -3.66
C TYR A 201 8.55 -3.30 -2.44
N LYS A 202 8.69 -4.26 -1.53
CA LYS A 202 7.98 -4.24 -0.25
C LYS A 202 8.63 -3.17 0.62
N MET A 203 7.87 -2.12 0.93
CA MET A 203 8.31 -1.12 1.90
C MET A 203 8.52 -1.79 3.25
N LYS A 204 9.57 -1.40 3.98
CA LYS A 204 9.76 -1.81 5.39
C LYS A 204 8.48 -1.58 6.19
N TYR A 205 7.84 -0.46 5.89
CA TYR A 205 6.57 -0.05 6.44
C TYR A 205 5.75 0.66 5.36
N GLY A 206 4.51 0.24 5.16
CA GLY A 206 3.65 0.90 4.18
C GLY A 206 3.09 2.23 4.70
N ASN A 207 2.71 3.11 3.78
CA ASN A 207 1.94 4.31 4.10
C ASN A 207 0.51 3.91 4.51
N ARG A 208 0.14 4.14 5.78
CA ARG A 208 -1.15 3.75 6.36
C ARG A 208 -1.66 4.86 7.27
N GLY A 209 -2.58 5.68 6.77
CA GLY A 209 -3.14 6.79 7.52
C GLY A 209 -4.20 7.53 6.69
N HIS A 210 -4.76 8.59 7.26
CA HIS A 210 -5.71 9.49 6.59
C HIS A 210 -5.16 10.92 6.45
N ASN A 211 -3.90 11.10 6.81
CA ASN A 211 -3.18 12.37 6.91
C ASN A 211 -1.90 12.37 6.05
N GLN A 212 -1.80 11.48 5.05
CA GLN A 212 -0.60 11.30 4.25
C GLN A 212 -0.48 12.44 3.22
N PRO A 213 0.52 13.34 3.32
CA PRO A 213 0.66 14.44 2.38
C PRO A 213 1.19 13.93 1.04
N CYS A 214 0.57 14.36 -0.05
CA CYS A 214 1.01 14.10 -1.42
C CYS A 214 1.08 15.41 -2.19
N ILE A 215 2.21 15.65 -2.87
CA ILE A 215 2.45 16.87 -3.63
C ILE A 215 2.28 16.59 -5.12
N HIS A 216 1.42 17.35 -5.77
CA HIS A 216 1.34 17.38 -7.22
C HIS A 216 2.54 18.16 -7.78
N LEU A 217 3.51 17.44 -8.36
CA LEU A 217 4.84 18.00 -8.67
C LEU A 217 4.82 19.20 -9.64
N GLU A 218 3.89 19.22 -10.59
CA GLU A 218 3.77 20.30 -11.58
C GLU A 218 3.20 21.59 -10.97
N THR A 219 2.15 21.46 -10.15
CA THR A 219 1.41 22.62 -9.60
C THR A 219 1.87 23.00 -8.19
N LYS A 220 2.71 22.18 -7.56
CA LYS A 220 3.17 22.28 -6.17
C LYS A 220 2.05 22.24 -5.11
N ARG A 221 0.83 21.89 -5.49
CA ARG A 221 -0.29 21.75 -4.56
C ARG A 221 -0.10 20.51 -3.69
N CYS A 222 -0.26 20.68 -2.38
CA CYS A 222 -0.29 19.58 -1.42
C CYS A 222 -1.73 19.11 -1.19
N PHE A 223 -1.92 17.81 -1.10
CA PHE A 223 -3.18 17.14 -0.81
C PHE A 223 -2.98 16.18 0.35
N ILE A 224 -3.99 16.07 1.21
CA ILE A 224 -4.04 15.05 2.27
C ILE A 224 -4.76 13.81 1.73
N THR A 225 -4.17 12.62 1.92
CA THR A 225 -4.60 11.38 1.28
C THR A 225 -4.79 10.22 2.27
N SER A 226 -5.50 9.19 1.81
CA SER A 226 -5.79 7.94 2.53
C SER A 226 -5.66 6.70 1.66
#